data_AF-A0AAE5H1T5-F1
#
_entry.id   AF-A0AAE5H1T5-F1
#
_cell.length_a   1.000
_cell.length_b   1.000
_cell.length_c   1.000
_cell.angle_alpha   90.00
_cell.angle_beta   90.00
_cell.angle_gamma   90.00
#
_symmetry.space_group_name_H-M   'P 1'
#
loop_
_entity.id
_entity.type
_entity.pdbx_description
1 polymer ?
#
loop_
_entity_poly.entity_id
_entity_poly.type
_entity_poly.pdbx_seq_one_letter_code
_entity_poly.pdbx_strand_id
1 'polypeptide(L)' 'MKTGWINDNGTWYFCNASGAMLSNTTIDGYQLGANGVWIN' A
#
# COMPACT_ATOMS: atom_id res chain seq x y z
N MET A 1 1.78 9.70 11.89
CA MET A 1 1.22 9.17 10.63
C MET A 1 2.09 8.01 10.16
N LYS A 2 1.49 6.89 9.74
CA LYS A 2 2.25 5.77 9.13
C LYS A 2 2.40 6.07 7.64
N THR A 3 3.62 5.98 7.14
CA THR A 3 3.97 6.23 5.72
C THR A 3 4.87 5.09 5.24
N GLY A 4 4.90 4.85 3.94
CA GLY A 4 5.59 3.71 3.34
C GLY A 4 4.80 2.40 3.43
N TRP A 5 5.52 1.28 3.32
CA TRP A 5 4.95 -0.06 3.37
C TRP A 5 4.52 -0.44 4.79
N ILE A 6 3.28 -0.92 4.91
CA ILE A 6 2.68 -1.38 6.17
C ILE A 6 2.26 -2.82 5.99
N ASN A 7 2.76 -3.70 6.85
CA ASN A 7 2.25 -5.06 6.98
C ASN A 7 1.20 -5.09 8.09
N ASP A 8 -0.03 -5.42 7.74
CA ASP A 8 -1.11 -5.67 8.67
C ASP A 8 -1.55 -7.14 8.54
N ASN A 9 -1.18 -7.94 9.55
CA ASN A 9 -1.51 -9.36 9.63
C ASN A 9 -1.17 -10.16 8.35
N GLY A 10 0.01 -9.91 7.76
CA GLY A 10 0.45 -10.56 6.52
C GLY A 10 -0.01 -9.89 5.23
N THR A 11 -0.90 -8.89 5.32
CA THR A 11 -1.38 -8.12 4.18
C THR A 11 -0.57 -6.83 4.07
N TRP A 12 -0.04 -6.53 2.89
CA TRP A 12 0.77 -5.33 2.67
C TRP A 12 -0.07 -4.19 2.08
N TYR A 13 0.18 -2.99 2.58
CA TYR A 13 -0.41 -1.74 2.13
C TYR A 13 0.68 -0.68 1.98
N PHE A 14 0.42 0.38 1.23
CA PHE A 14 1.33 1.52 1.14
C PHE A 14 0.62 2.81 1.50
N CYS A 15 1.20 3.59 2.42
CA CYS A 15 0.73 4.93 2.73
C CYS A 15 1.68 6.00 2.15
N ASN A 16 1.14 7.02 1.50
CA ASN A 16 1.93 8.12 0.98
C ASN A 16 2.51 9.01 2.12
N ALA A 17 3.32 10.01 1.77
CA ALA A 17 3.90 10.94 2.75
C ALA A 17 2.84 11.71 3.58
N SER A 18 1.64 11.88 3.03
CA SER A 18 0.48 12.46 3.73
C SER A 18 -0.26 11.46 4.63
N GLY A 19 0.20 10.20 4.71
CA GLY A 19 -0.40 9.14 5.51
C GLY A 19 -1.67 8.54 4.91
N ALA A 20 -2.05 8.91 3.69
CA ALA A 20 -3.17 8.34 2.97
C ALA A 20 -2.76 7.01 2.33
N MET A 21 -3.61 5.99 2.52
CA MET A 21 -3.43 4.69 1.89
C MET A 21 -3.59 4.81 0.38
N LEU A 22 -2.62 4.29 -0.37
CA LEU A 22 -2.68 4.19 -1.81
C LEU A 22 -3.40 2.90 -2.21
N SER A 23 -4.18 2.97 -3.29
CA SER A 23 -4.87 1.82 -3.88
C SER A 23 -4.94 1.97 -5.39
N ASN A 24 -5.14 0.86 -6.08
CA ASN A 24 -5.27 0.77 -7.54
C ASN A 24 -4.12 1.46 -8.29
N THR A 25 -2.89 1.28 -7.79
CA THR A 25 -1.68 1.92 -8.29
C THR A 25 -0.49 0.98 -8.19
N THR A 26 0.63 1.32 -8.83
CA THR A 26 1.86 0.52 -8.78
C THR A 26 2.98 1.34 -8.16
N ILE A 27 3.63 0.81 -7.13
CA ILE A 27 4.74 1.45 -6.42
C ILE A 27 5.95 0.54 -6.54
N ASP A 28 7.04 1.01 -7.15
CA ASP A 28 8.29 0.25 -7.32
C ASP A 28 8.09 -1.16 -7.93
N GLY A 29 7.10 -1.32 -8.80
CA GLY A 29 6.73 -2.61 -9.42
C GLY A 29 5.72 -3.44 -8.64
N TYR A 30 5.36 -3.02 -7.41
CA TYR A 30 4.34 -3.68 -6.59
C TYR A 30 2.96 -3.09 -6.87
N GLN A 31 2.06 -3.91 -7.42
CA GLN A 31 0.69 -3.49 -7.72
C GLN A 31 -0.19 -3.53 -6.47
N LEU A 32 -0.85 -2.43 -6.14
CA LEU A 32 -1.86 -2.33 -5.10
C LEU A 32 -3.24 -2.46 -5.74
N GLY A 33 -4.07 -3.35 -5.23
CA GLY A 33 -5.46 -3.53 -5.66
C GLY A 33 -6.37 -2.38 -5.27
N ALA A 34 -7.65 -2.45 -5.67
CA ALA A 34 -8.66 -1.43 -5.37
C ALA A 34 -8.86 -1.19 -3.85
N ASN A 35 -8.57 -2.21 -3.04
CA ASN A 35 -8.60 -2.16 -1.57
C ASN A 35 -7.28 -1.69 -0.94
N GLY A 36 -6.27 -1.32 -1.74
CA GLY A 36 -4.95 -0.89 -1.27
C GLY A 36 -4.03 -2.03 -0.85
N VAL A 37 -4.46 -3.29 -1.04
CA VAL A 37 -3.66 -4.46 -0.74
C VAL A 37 -2.67 -4.72 -1.86
N TRP A 38 -1.42 -4.98 -1.51
CA TRP A 38 -0.43 -5.47 -2.46
C TRP A 38 -0.85 -6.83 -3.04
N ILE A 39 -0.95 -6.85 -4.37
CA ILE A 39 -1.21 -8.02 -5.18
C ILE A 39 0.15 -8.57 -5.63
N ASN A 40 0.41 -9.83 -5.29
CA ASN A 40 1.57 -10.61 -5.72
C ASN A 40 1.15 -11.75 -6.63
#